data_AF-A0A435FFZ3-F1
#
_entry.id   AF-A0A435FFZ3-F1
#
_cell.length_a   1.000
_cell.length_b   1.000
_cell.length_c   1.000
_cell.angle_alpha   90.00
_cell.angle_beta   90.00
_cell.angle_gamma   90.00
#
_symmetry.space_group_name_H-M   'P 1'
#
loop_
_entity.id
_entity.type
_entity.pdbx_description
1 polymer ?
#
loop_
_entity_poly.entity_id
_entity_poly.type
_entity_poly.pdbx_seq_one_letter_code
_entity_poly.pdbx_strand_id
1 'polypeptide(L)' 'MKHRLNIIIGSTRPGRAGPIFGEWLEGFTREHDKFEPALTDIAAFHLPMLDEPHHPRLRKYENDHTK' A
#
# COMPACT_ATOMS: atom_id res chain seq x y z
N MET A 1 18.92 -18.48 10.37
CA MET A 1 18.41 -17.79 9.16
C MET A 1 17.16 -17.03 9.55
N LYS A 2 17.00 -15.77 9.13
CA LYS A 2 15.76 -15.02 9.34
C LYS A 2 14.83 -15.25 8.15
N HIS A 3 13.54 -15.37 8.39
CA HIS A 3 12.56 -15.43 7.30
C HIS A 3 12.32 -14.03 6.75
N ARG A 4 12.17 -13.93 5.43
CA ARG A 4 11.81 -12.67 4.78
C ARG A 4 10.31 -12.41 4.96
N LEU A 5 9.96 -11.27 5.53
CA LEU A 5 8.57 -10.82 5.68
C LEU A 5 8.27 -9.75 4.63
N ASN A 6 7.45 -10.08 3.64
CA ASN A 6 7.01 -9.09 2.66
C ASN A 6 5.79 -8.33 3.20
N ILE A 7 5.90 -7.01 3.26
CA ILE A 7 4.83 -6.09 3.66
C ILE A 7 4.36 -5.38 2.40
N ILE A 8 3.10 -5.54 2.01
CA ILE A 8 2.56 -4.97 0.76
C ILE A 8 1.50 -3.93 1.10
N ILE A 9 1.72 -2.67 0.72
CA ILE A 9 0.68 -1.63 0.76
C ILE A 9 -0.12 -1.76 -0.53
N GLY A 10 -1.38 -2.18 -0.41
CA GLY A 10 -2.24 -2.51 -1.55
C GLY A 10 -3.18 -1.40 -2.03
N SER A 11 -3.13 -0.20 -1.43
CA SER A 11 -3.96 0.94 -1.84
C SER A 11 -3.10 1.94 -2.59
N THR A 12 -3.61 2.49 -3.69
CA THR A 12 -3.00 3.59 -4.45
C THR A 12 -3.73 4.92 -4.23
N ARG A 13 -4.90 4.90 -3.56
CA ARG A 13 -5.78 6.07 -3.38
C ARG A 13 -5.06 7.28 -2.81
N PRO A 14 -5.42 8.50 -3.25
CA PRO A 14 -5.03 9.72 -2.56
C PRO A 14 -5.44 9.69 -1.09
N GLY A 15 -4.57 10.14 -0.18
CA GLY A 15 -4.84 10.16 1.25
C GLY A 15 -4.87 8.77 1.92
N ARG A 16 -4.33 7.73 1.29
CA ARG A 16 -4.26 6.38 1.84
C ARG A 16 -3.51 6.34 3.18
N ALA A 17 -4.04 5.58 4.14
CA ALA A 17 -3.39 5.32 5.43
C ALA A 17 -2.30 4.24 5.38
N GLY A 18 -2.23 3.48 4.27
CA GLY A 18 -1.32 2.33 4.11
C GLY A 18 0.16 2.62 4.44
N PRO A 19 0.76 3.71 3.92
CA PRO A 19 2.16 4.06 4.22
C PRO A 19 2.45 4.21 5.72
N ILE A 20 1.57 4.86 6.48
CA ILE A 20 1.73 5.09 7.92
C ILE A 20 1.91 3.75 8.66
N PHE A 21 1.05 2.78 8.37
CA PHE A 21 1.11 1.47 9.02
C PHE A 21 2.22 0.58 8.45
N GLY A 22 2.49 0.68 7.14
CA GLY A 22 3.54 -0.10 6.46
C GLY A 22 4.94 0.25 6.96
N GLU A 23 5.24 1.54 7.09
CA GLU A 23 6.51 2.04 7.61
C GLU A 23 6.68 1.71 9.10
N TRP A 24 5.63 1.88 9.91
CA TRP A 24 5.65 1.47 11.31
C TRP A 24 5.92 -0.04 11.47
N LEU A 25 5.23 -0.89 10.72
CA LEU A 25 5.38 -2.34 10.81
C LEU A 25 6.77 -2.80 10.35
N GLU A 26 7.31 -2.17 9.31
CA GLU A 26 8.67 -2.41 8.82
C GLU A 26 9.70 -2.15 9.94
N GLY A 27 9.64 -0.98 10.58
CA GLY A 27 10.52 -0.62 11.70
C GLY A 27 10.36 -1.55 12.89
N PHE A 28 9.12 -1.81 13.32
CA PHE A 28 8.82 -2.74 14.41
C PHE A 28 9.37 -4.15 14.14
N THR A 29 9.23 -4.64 12.90
CA THR A 29 9.73 -5.96 12.51
C THR A 29 11.25 -6.02 12.53
N ARG A 30 11.90 -4.94 12.08
CA ARG A 30 13.35 -4.79 12.11
C ARG A 30 13.89 -4.81 13.54
N GLU A 31 13.22 -4.12 14.47
CA GLU A 31 13.55 -4.13 15.90
C GLU A 31 13.32 -5.50 16.57
N HIS A 32 12.28 -6.23 16.17
CA HIS A 32 11.96 -7.55 16.71
C HIS A 32 12.95 -8.65 16.31
N ASP A 33 13.83 -8.40 15.33
CA ASP A 33 14.98 -9.22 14.92
C ASP A 33 14.69 -10.64 14.39
N LYS A 34 13.45 -11.15 14.48
CA LYS A 34 13.10 -12.50 13.98
C LYS A 34 12.92 -12.58 12.45
N PHE A 35 12.76 -11.44 11.79
CA PHE A 35 12.46 -11.37 10.36
C PHE A 35 13.36 -10.36 9.64
N GLU A 36 13.47 -10.54 8.34
CA GLU A 36 14.01 -9.54 7.42
C GLU A 36 12.83 -8.89 6.67
N PRO A 37 12.37 -7.69 7.09
CA PRO A 37 11.21 -7.06 6.46
C PRO A 37 11.59 -6.49 5.08
N ALA A 38 10.65 -6.62 4.14
CA ALA A 38 10.71 -5.98 2.82
C ALA A 38 9.37 -5.29 2.54
N LEU A 39 9.39 -3.95 2.55
CA LEU A 39 8.21 -3.14 2.27
C LEU A 39 8.07 -2.88 0.76
N THR A 40 6.88 -3.11 0.21
CA THR A 40 6.51 -2.80 -1.19
C THR A 40 5.24 -1.97 -1.20
N ASP A 41 5.33 -0.73 -1.69
CA ASP A 41 4.16 0.11 -1.97
C ASP A 41 3.78 0.00 -3.46
N ILE A 42 2.60 -0.54 -3.76
CA ILE A 42 2.17 -0.73 -5.14
C ILE A 42 1.94 0.61 -5.87
N ALA A 43 1.76 1.71 -5.14
CA ALA A 43 1.57 3.03 -5.75
C ALA A 43 2.83 3.51 -6.51
N ALA A 44 4.03 3.06 -6.12
CA ALA A 44 5.26 3.38 -6.83
C ALA A 44 5.26 2.84 -8.28
N PHE A 45 4.43 1.82 -8.55
CA PHE A 45 4.32 1.18 -9.86
C PHE A 45 3.28 1.85 -10.77
N HIS A 46 2.57 2.88 -10.28
CA HIS A 46 1.57 3.63 -11.07
C HIS A 46 0.54 2.73 -11.77
N LEU A 47 0.08 1.68 -11.07
CA LEU A 47 -0.93 0.77 -11.59
C LEU A 47 -2.30 1.48 -11.64
N PRO A 48 -3.11 1.27 -12.68
CA PRO A 48 -4.44 1.90 -12.83
C PRO A 48 -5.49 1.17 -11.98
N MET A 49 -5.13 0.75 -10.76
CA MET A 49 -5.99 0.00 -9.86
C MET A 49 -6.26 0.83 -8.62
N LEU A 50 -7.55 1.01 -8.30
CA LEU A 50 -8.03 1.66 -7.07
C LEU A 50 -7.52 3.10 -6.87
N ASP A 51 -7.22 3.83 -7.95
CA ASP A 51 -6.67 5.19 -7.93
C ASP A 51 -7.75 6.30 -7.91
N GLU A 52 -9.02 5.92 -7.97
CA GLU A 52 -10.16 6.82 -7.78
C GLU A 52 -10.22 7.39 -6.35
N PRO A 53 -10.44 8.71 -6.18
CA PRO A 53 -10.59 9.32 -4.86
C PRO A 53 -11.89 8.90 -4.16
N HIS A 54 -12.95 8.62 -4.93
CA HIS A 54 -14.27 8.30 -4.41
C HIS A 54 -14.55 6.79 -4.35
N HIS A 55 -15.40 6.39 -3.41
CA HIS A 55 -15.83 5.00 -3.33
C HIS A 55 -16.70 4.60 -4.54
N PRO A 56 -16.49 3.44 -5.20
CA PRO A 56 -17.23 3.03 -6.40
C PRO A 56 -18.76 3.05 -6.26
N ARG A 57 -19.29 2.75 -5.06
CA ARG A 57 -20.72 2.87 -4.72
C ARG A 57 -21.32 4.26 -4.99
N LEU A 58 -20.51 5.32 -4.96
CA LEU A 58 -20.96 6.69 -5.26
C LEU A 58 -21.05 6.99 -6.76
N ARG A 59 -20.46 6.15 -7.62
CA ARG A 59 -20.38 6.33 -9.08
C ARG A 59 -19.78 7.69 -9.50
N LYS A 60 -18.88 8.24 -8.69
CA LYS A 60 -18.16 9.51 -8.93
C LYS A 60 -16.76 9.21 -9.46
N TYR A 61 -16.66 8.78 -10.71
CA TYR A 61 -15.39 8.48 -11.36
C TYR A 61 -14.79 9.74 -11.98
N GLU A 62 -13.54 10.04 -11.65
CA GLU A 62 -12.82 11.21 -12.17
C GLU A 62 -11.82 10.84 -13.26
N ASN A 63 -11.24 9.64 -13.20
CA ASN A 63 -10.25 9.20 -14.17
C ASN A 63 -10.92 8.73 -15.47
N ASP A 64 -10.21 8.82 -16.59
CA ASP A 64 -10.76 8.40 -17.89
C ASP A 64 -10.76 6.87 -18.06
N HIS A 65 -9.81 6.14 -17.44
CA HIS A 65 -9.71 4.68 -17.54
C HIS A 65 -10.71 3.90 -16.67
N THR A 66 -11.52 4.61 -15.88
CA THR A 66 -12.50 4.06 -14.92
C THR A 66 -13.95 4.45 -15.26
N LYS A 67 -14.15 5.29 -16.29
CA LYS A 67 -15.47 5.64 -16.83
C LYS A 67 -16.04 4.54 -17.73
#